data_AF-A0A927CIZ3-F1
#
_entry.id   AF-A0A927CIZ3-F1
#
_cell.length_a   1.000
_cell.length_b   1.000
_cell.length_c   1.000
_cell.angle_alpha   90.00
_cell.angle_beta   90.00
_cell.angle_gamma   90.00
#
_symmetry.space_group_name_H-M   'P 1'
#
loop_
_entity.id
_entity.type
_entity.pdbx_description
1 polymer ?
#
loop_
_entity_poly.entity_id
_entity_poly.type
_entity_poly.pdbx_seq_one_letter_code
_entity_poly.pdbx_strand_id
1 'polypeptide(L)'
;MAIPAKKVASLFIPAHMMQEVKKKLLKSAFPIEQNKRVQTHIEAKGMNLVGYARAEMGIGESCRIAARSLSAADIPFGIINFTGTNDARMSDHSWAHKEVKEPLYDVNVFHINAEQMLEIYAHYGSSIFNKRYNIGYWHWELPDFPEKWVENFNFVDEIWVPSNFVAKAISLKSPVPVVRIPHGIEVKIEQPRSRSYFKLPEANTFLFLTMYDVKSYQERKNPQASIEAFKQAFEKDDMTVGLIVKVNINHAELKEMKQLEEIIGDYRNIYLIKEVLSRNDVNALLVTSDCYISLHRSEGFGLGLAEAMYLGKPAIGTNWSSNTDFMNHNNSCPVNYELVSLGSTYGPYEAYQIWAEPDVSHASYYMKRLVEDTDYRNKISKNGEQTIKLEFSPQKVGHLVKKRLEYIKIWNAGG
;
A
#
# COMPACT_ATOMS: atom_id res chain seq x y z
N MET A 1 -34.93 27.88 -9.90
CA MET A 1 -35.29 27.14 -8.67
C MET A 1 -35.14 25.64 -8.95
N ALA A 2 -34.00 25.03 -8.58
CA ALA A 2 -33.82 23.57 -8.54
C ALA A 2 -32.49 23.21 -7.84
N ILE A 3 -32.35 23.59 -6.57
CA ILE A 3 -31.46 22.96 -5.60
C ILE A 3 -32.35 22.85 -4.36
N PRO A 4 -32.85 21.65 -3.99
CA PRO A 4 -32.00 20.64 -3.36
C PRO A 4 -32.48 19.18 -3.59
N ALA A 5 -31.85 18.44 -4.51
CA ALA A 5 -32.00 16.98 -4.60
C ALA A 5 -30.70 16.20 -4.26
N LYS A 6 -29.57 16.91 -4.13
CA LYS A 6 -28.24 16.30 -3.93
C LYS A 6 -27.97 15.74 -2.53
N LYS A 7 -28.84 15.99 -1.53
CA LYS A 7 -28.63 15.53 -0.15
C LYS A 7 -29.49 14.35 0.32
N VAL A 8 -30.43 13.88 -0.50
CA VAL A 8 -31.34 12.78 -0.11
C VAL A 8 -31.03 11.47 -0.86
N ALA A 9 -30.53 11.55 -2.10
CA ALA A 9 -30.16 10.36 -2.88
C ALA A 9 -28.85 9.67 -2.41
N SER A 10 -28.01 10.37 -1.63
CA SER A 10 -26.73 9.84 -1.13
C SER A 10 -26.87 8.96 0.12
N LEU A 11 -28.09 8.73 0.63
CA LEU A 11 -28.33 7.99 1.87
C LEU A 11 -28.72 6.52 1.68
N PHE A 12 -28.96 6.06 0.44
CA PHE A 12 -29.43 4.69 0.17
C PHE A 12 -28.76 3.97 -1.01
N ILE A 13 -27.75 4.57 -1.64
CA ILE A 13 -27.00 3.92 -2.73
C ILE A 13 -25.64 3.50 -2.19
N PRO A 14 -25.32 2.19 -2.14
CA PRO A 14 -24.00 1.70 -1.77
C PRO A 14 -22.89 2.39 -2.60
N ALA A 15 -21.76 2.71 -1.97
CA ALA A 15 -20.66 3.43 -2.62
C ALA A 15 -20.19 2.77 -3.94
N HIS A 16 -20.23 1.43 -4.02
CA HIS A 16 -19.89 0.68 -5.24
C HIS A 16 -20.88 0.95 -6.39
N MET A 17 -22.19 1.08 -6.12
CA MET A 17 -23.19 1.40 -7.15
C MET A 17 -23.01 2.85 -7.64
N MET A 18 -22.67 3.79 -6.76
CA MET A 18 -22.35 5.16 -7.18
C MET A 18 -21.09 5.20 -8.06
N GLN A 19 -20.06 4.41 -7.75
CA GLN A 19 -18.87 4.28 -8.59
C GLN A 19 -19.21 3.69 -9.97
N GLU A 20 -20.07 2.67 -10.05
CA GLU A 20 -20.50 2.10 -11.33
C GLU A 20 -21.32 3.08 -12.18
N VAL A 21 -22.25 3.81 -11.56
CA VAL A 21 -23.02 4.86 -12.24
C VAL A 21 -22.09 5.98 -12.73
N LYS A 22 -21.15 6.44 -11.89
CA LYS A 22 -20.12 7.42 -12.28
C LYS A 22 -19.30 6.89 -13.47
N LYS A 23 -18.84 5.65 -13.43
CA LYS A 23 -18.06 5.01 -14.51
C LYS A 23 -18.86 4.98 -15.82
N LYS A 24 -20.13 4.56 -15.78
CA LYS A 24 -21.01 4.54 -16.96
C LYS A 24 -21.23 5.93 -17.55
N LEU A 25 -21.48 6.94 -16.69
CA LEU A 25 -21.62 8.33 -17.13
C LEU A 25 -20.34 8.86 -17.75
N LEU A 26 -19.19 8.65 -17.12
CA LEU A 26 -17.89 9.07 -17.65
C LEU A 26 -17.58 8.41 -18.99
N LYS A 27 -17.83 7.11 -19.15
CA LYS A 27 -17.67 6.41 -20.44
C LYS A 27 -18.56 7.00 -21.54
N SER A 28 -19.80 7.36 -21.23
CA SER A 28 -20.70 7.97 -22.21
C SER A 28 -20.28 9.38 -22.61
N ALA A 29 -19.74 10.15 -21.67
CA ALA A 29 -19.33 11.54 -21.87
C ALA A 29 -17.95 11.65 -22.55
N PHE A 30 -17.07 10.67 -22.31
CA PHE A 30 -15.72 10.61 -22.84
C PHE A 30 -15.50 9.23 -23.47
N PRO A 31 -16.01 9.00 -24.71
CA PRO A 31 -15.71 7.77 -25.43
C PRO A 31 -14.19 7.65 -25.57
N ILE A 32 -13.66 6.49 -25.18
CA ILE A 32 -12.23 6.19 -25.29
C ILE A 32 -11.93 6.19 -26.79
N GLU A 33 -11.25 7.23 -27.27
CA GLU A 33 -10.68 7.20 -28.62
C GLU A 33 -9.66 6.06 -28.62
N GLN A 34 -9.89 5.05 -29.46
CA GLN A 34 -8.88 4.04 -29.72
C GLN A 34 -7.70 4.74 -30.40
N ASN A 35 -6.79 5.26 -29.59
CA ASN A 35 -5.52 5.75 -30.06
C ASN A 35 -4.85 4.58 -30.77
N LYS A 36 -4.85 4.62 -32.11
CA LYS A 36 -3.88 3.84 -32.88
C LYS A 36 -2.53 4.16 -32.24
N ARG A 37 -1.82 3.13 -31.76
CA ARG A 37 -0.47 3.26 -31.22
C ARG A 37 0.40 3.92 -32.30
N VAL A 38 0.47 5.24 -32.30
CA VAL A 38 1.36 5.97 -33.19
C VAL A 38 2.74 5.71 -32.64
N GLN A 39 3.59 5.03 -33.42
CA GLN A 39 5.00 4.85 -33.06
C GLN A 39 5.64 6.23 -32.93
N THR A 40 5.71 6.73 -31.70
CA THR A 40 6.49 7.91 -31.35
C THR A 40 7.82 7.44 -30.80
N HIS A 41 8.90 7.99 -31.33
CA HIS A 41 10.24 7.73 -30.81
C HIS A 41 10.33 8.22 -29.34
N ILE A 42 10.55 7.28 -28.41
CA ILE A 42 10.67 7.55 -26.97
C ILE A 42 12.16 7.70 -26.63
N GLU A 43 12.57 8.88 -26.19
CA GLU A 43 13.92 9.15 -25.71
C GLU A 43 14.17 8.64 -24.29
N ALA A 44 13.12 8.55 -23.45
CA ALA A 44 13.15 8.06 -22.07
C ALA A 44 14.21 8.74 -21.18
N LYS A 45 14.43 10.06 -21.37
CA LYS A 45 15.42 10.86 -20.59
C LYS A 45 14.97 11.15 -19.15
N GLY A 46 13.71 10.89 -18.82
CA GLY A 46 13.10 11.12 -17.52
C GLY A 46 11.66 10.64 -17.49
N MET A 47 10.93 10.90 -16.41
CA MET A 47 9.56 10.42 -16.22
C MET A 47 8.63 11.47 -15.59
N ASN A 48 7.34 11.40 -15.88
CA ASN A 48 6.31 12.13 -15.15
C ASN A 48 5.61 11.17 -14.19
N LEU A 49 5.61 11.47 -12.90
CA LEU A 49 4.80 10.77 -11.91
C LEU A 49 3.43 11.44 -11.86
N VAL A 50 2.38 10.69 -12.17
CA VAL A 50 0.99 11.19 -12.17
C VAL A 50 0.20 10.42 -11.11
N GLY A 51 -0.34 11.12 -10.12
CA GLY A 51 -1.10 10.46 -9.06
C GLY A 51 -1.30 11.34 -7.83
N TYR A 52 -1.77 10.74 -6.74
CA TYR A 52 -2.13 11.43 -5.51
C TYR A 52 -0.91 11.80 -4.64
N ALA A 53 0.05 12.53 -5.21
CA ALA A 53 1.35 12.82 -4.59
C ALA A 53 1.26 13.49 -3.22
N ARG A 54 0.20 14.29 -2.96
CA ARG A 54 -0.04 14.96 -1.67
C ARG A 54 -0.90 14.18 -0.69
N ALA A 55 -1.53 13.08 -1.11
CA ALA A 55 -2.51 12.37 -0.30
C ALA A 55 -1.87 11.47 0.74
N GLU A 56 -2.38 11.51 1.96
CA GLU A 56 -1.94 10.66 3.08
C GLU A 56 -2.67 9.30 3.07
N MET A 57 -2.36 8.50 2.05
CA MET A 57 -2.86 7.14 1.87
C MET A 57 -1.83 6.30 1.11
N GLY A 58 -2.04 4.98 1.04
CA GLY A 58 -1.09 4.04 0.44
C GLY A 58 -0.70 4.36 -1.00
N ILE A 59 -1.66 4.72 -1.86
CA ILE A 59 -1.38 5.08 -3.28
C ILE A 59 -0.60 6.40 -3.38
N GLY A 60 -0.91 7.38 -2.51
CA GLY A 60 -0.13 8.62 -2.45
C GLY A 60 1.30 8.38 -1.98
N GLU A 61 1.48 7.50 -0.99
CA GLU A 61 2.81 7.10 -0.52
C GLU A 61 3.60 6.35 -1.60
N SER A 62 2.95 5.51 -2.39
CA SER A 62 3.55 4.85 -3.57
C SER A 62 4.16 5.87 -4.55
N CYS A 63 3.44 6.97 -4.86
CA CYS A 63 3.96 8.05 -5.70
C CYS A 63 5.20 8.73 -5.09
N ARG A 64 5.16 9.03 -3.78
CA ARG A 64 6.29 9.64 -3.07
C ARG A 64 7.50 8.71 -2.94
N ILE A 65 7.26 7.40 -2.78
CA ILE A 65 8.30 6.34 -2.81
C ILE A 65 9.00 6.31 -4.17
N ALA A 66 8.23 6.37 -5.25
CA ALA A 66 8.80 6.44 -6.60
C ALA A 66 9.66 7.71 -6.76
N ALA A 67 9.17 8.88 -6.33
CA ALA A 67 9.94 10.12 -6.36
C ALA A 67 11.27 10.01 -5.59
N ARG A 68 11.27 9.39 -4.40
CA ARG A 68 12.51 9.09 -3.64
C ARG A 68 13.47 8.21 -4.45
N SER A 69 12.96 7.15 -5.08
CA SER A 69 13.78 6.20 -5.84
C SER A 69 14.37 6.84 -7.11
N LEU A 70 13.59 7.65 -7.83
CA LEU A 70 14.06 8.41 -8.99
C LEU A 70 15.13 9.42 -8.59
N SER A 71 14.90 10.14 -7.49
CA SER A 71 15.88 11.10 -6.96
C SER A 71 17.18 10.42 -6.53
N ALA A 72 17.13 9.24 -5.93
CA ALA A 72 18.32 8.51 -5.49
C ALA A 72 19.18 8.04 -6.69
N ALA A 73 18.54 7.67 -7.80
CA ALA A 73 19.22 7.21 -9.01
C ALA A 73 19.50 8.32 -10.05
N ASP A 74 19.38 9.60 -9.66
CA ASP A 74 19.59 10.77 -10.53
C ASP A 74 18.76 10.72 -11.83
N ILE A 75 17.54 10.18 -11.76
CA ILE A 75 16.61 10.14 -12.90
C ILE A 75 15.82 11.45 -12.91
N PRO A 76 15.83 12.24 -14.00
CA PRO A 76 15.00 13.43 -14.10
C PRO A 76 13.51 13.10 -14.04
N PHE A 77 12.74 13.84 -13.22
CA PHE A 77 11.29 13.64 -13.13
C PHE A 77 10.53 14.91 -12.75
N GLY A 78 9.25 14.93 -13.12
CA GLY A 78 8.25 15.91 -12.69
C GLY A 78 7.04 15.20 -12.08
N ILE A 79 6.28 15.90 -11.23
CA ILE A 79 5.08 15.34 -10.58
C ILE A 79 3.84 16.11 -11.02
N ILE A 80 2.81 15.39 -11.44
CA ILE A 80 1.46 15.93 -11.66
C ILE A 80 0.58 15.40 -10.54
N ASN A 81 0.31 16.25 -9.55
CA ASN A 81 -0.55 15.88 -8.43
C ASN A 81 -2.02 15.87 -8.87
N PHE A 82 -2.61 14.68 -8.90
CA PHE A 82 -4.02 14.47 -9.17
C PHE A 82 -4.81 14.56 -7.86
N THR A 83 -5.86 15.39 -7.83
CA THR A 83 -6.74 15.53 -6.65
C THR A 83 -8.03 14.71 -6.77
N GLY A 84 -8.49 14.43 -7.99
CA GLY A 84 -9.62 13.54 -8.31
C GLY A 84 -10.85 13.71 -7.40
N THR A 85 -11.59 12.63 -7.18
CA THR A 85 -12.67 12.56 -6.18
C THR A 85 -12.25 11.87 -4.89
N ASN A 86 -10.96 11.84 -4.57
CA ASN A 86 -10.48 11.21 -3.34
C ASN A 86 -10.75 12.14 -2.14
N ASP A 87 -11.20 11.57 -1.02
CA ASP A 87 -11.51 12.27 0.21
C ASP A 87 -10.35 12.25 1.23
N ALA A 88 -9.21 11.65 0.87
CA ALA A 88 -7.99 11.65 1.69
C ALA A 88 -7.45 13.08 1.90
N ARG A 89 -6.86 13.30 3.07
CA ARG A 89 -6.16 14.56 3.39
C ARG A 89 -4.98 14.77 2.43
N MET A 90 -4.86 15.97 1.87
CA MET A 90 -3.88 16.34 0.83
C MET A 90 -2.77 17.27 1.38
N SER A 91 -2.29 16.96 2.60
CA SER A 91 -1.41 17.86 3.36
C SER A 91 0.07 17.46 3.32
N ASP A 92 0.43 16.40 2.59
CA ASP A 92 1.84 16.03 2.41
C ASP A 92 2.46 16.87 1.28
N HIS A 93 3.37 17.77 1.64
CA HIS A 93 4.03 18.68 0.70
C HIS A 93 5.49 18.28 0.40
N SER A 94 5.93 17.08 0.79
CA SER A 94 7.34 16.65 0.72
C SER A 94 7.96 16.81 -0.67
N TRP A 95 7.14 16.63 -1.72
CA TRP A 95 7.57 16.72 -3.12
C TRP A 95 6.95 17.87 -3.91
N ALA A 96 6.35 18.86 -3.23
CA ALA A 96 5.68 19.99 -3.90
C ALA A 96 6.63 20.79 -4.82
N HIS A 97 7.92 20.82 -4.50
CA HIS A 97 8.97 21.48 -5.29
C HIS A 97 9.26 20.80 -6.65
N LYS A 98 8.77 19.57 -6.87
CA LYS A 98 8.85 18.85 -8.15
C LYS A 98 7.55 18.89 -8.95
N GLU A 99 6.52 19.54 -8.43
CA GLU A 99 5.23 19.60 -9.11
C GLU A 99 5.27 20.48 -10.35
N VAL A 100 4.65 19.99 -11.41
CA VAL A 100 4.57 20.63 -12.73
C VAL A 100 3.12 20.63 -13.21
N LYS A 101 2.76 21.61 -14.04
CA LYS A 101 1.40 21.73 -14.59
C LYS A 101 1.15 20.78 -15.76
N GLU A 102 2.19 20.51 -16.55
CA GLU A 102 2.13 19.71 -17.76
C GLU A 102 3.28 18.68 -17.76
N PRO A 103 3.12 17.53 -18.43
CA PRO A 103 4.15 16.50 -18.45
C PRO A 103 5.41 16.99 -19.20
N LEU A 104 6.56 16.91 -18.55
CA LEU A 104 7.87 17.34 -19.07
C LEU A 104 8.56 16.27 -19.92
N TYR A 105 8.27 15.00 -19.65
CA TYR A 105 8.93 13.86 -20.30
C TYR A 105 7.96 13.06 -21.18
N ASP A 106 8.52 12.17 -21.98
CA ASP A 106 7.80 11.27 -22.89
C ASP A 106 7.43 9.92 -22.26
N VAL A 107 7.71 9.73 -20.96
CA VAL A 107 7.29 8.56 -20.18
C VAL A 107 6.43 9.03 -19.00
N ASN A 108 5.25 8.44 -18.85
CA ASN A 108 4.37 8.65 -17.69
C ASN A 108 4.33 7.41 -16.82
N VAL A 109 4.31 7.59 -15.50
CA VAL A 109 3.94 6.55 -14.54
C VAL A 109 2.74 7.00 -13.73
N PHE A 110 1.62 6.33 -13.91
CA PHE A 110 0.39 6.57 -13.20
C PHE A 110 0.42 5.80 -11.87
N HIS A 111 0.74 6.49 -10.78
CA HIS A 111 0.60 5.98 -9.40
C HIS A 111 -0.85 6.12 -8.94
N ILE A 112 -1.71 5.39 -9.64
CA ILE A 112 -3.13 5.18 -9.37
C ILE A 112 -3.49 3.76 -9.81
N ASN A 113 -4.50 3.15 -9.19
CA ASN A 113 -4.91 1.79 -9.57
C ASN A 113 -5.78 1.78 -10.83
N ALA A 114 -5.95 0.58 -11.40
CA ALA A 114 -6.62 0.36 -12.68
C ALA A 114 -8.01 1.03 -12.76
N GLU A 115 -8.82 0.91 -11.71
CA GLU A 115 -10.18 1.44 -11.63
C GLU A 115 -10.26 2.96 -11.77
N GLN A 116 -9.16 3.68 -11.52
CA GLN A 116 -9.10 5.14 -11.56
C GLN A 116 -8.56 5.68 -12.89
N MET A 117 -8.09 4.83 -13.80
CA MET A 117 -7.52 5.26 -15.08
C MET A 117 -8.51 6.09 -15.92
N LEU A 118 -9.78 5.67 -15.95
CA LEU A 118 -10.84 6.41 -16.63
C LEU A 118 -11.08 7.79 -16.00
N GLU A 119 -10.88 7.94 -14.69
CA GLU A 119 -11.05 9.23 -14.01
C GLU A 119 -9.93 10.21 -14.40
N ILE A 120 -8.70 9.74 -14.52
CA ILE A 120 -7.59 10.55 -15.05
C ILE A 120 -7.86 10.96 -16.49
N TYR A 121 -8.33 10.03 -17.33
CA TYR A 121 -8.69 10.34 -18.72
C TYR A 121 -9.79 11.39 -18.80
N ALA A 122 -10.83 11.29 -17.98
CA ALA A 122 -11.90 12.29 -17.94
C ALA A 122 -11.43 13.66 -17.42
N HIS A 123 -10.42 13.69 -16.55
CA HIS A 123 -9.91 14.94 -15.97
C HIS A 123 -8.94 15.69 -16.89
N TYR A 124 -7.98 14.97 -17.48
CA TYR A 124 -6.91 15.58 -18.28
C TYR A 124 -7.13 15.43 -19.80
N GLY A 125 -8.07 14.59 -20.23
CA GLY A 125 -8.28 14.26 -21.64
C GLY A 125 -7.13 13.42 -22.23
N SER A 126 -7.09 13.33 -23.56
CA SER A 126 -6.08 12.54 -24.27
C SER A 126 -4.68 13.19 -24.27
N SER A 127 -4.55 14.48 -23.93
CA SER A 127 -3.28 15.22 -23.98
C SER A 127 -2.21 14.69 -23.02
N ILE A 128 -2.61 14.17 -21.85
CA ILE A 128 -1.68 13.59 -20.87
C ILE A 128 -1.10 12.26 -21.38
N PHE A 129 -1.86 11.49 -22.16
CA PHE A 129 -1.48 10.18 -22.69
C PHE A 129 -0.77 10.25 -24.05
N ASN A 130 -1.19 11.16 -24.92
CA ASN A 130 -0.75 11.21 -26.32
C ASN A 130 0.75 11.46 -26.45
N LYS A 131 1.38 10.76 -27.41
CA LYS A 131 2.83 10.84 -27.75
C LYS A 131 3.76 10.50 -26.58
N ARG A 132 3.29 9.69 -25.64
CA ARG A 132 4.05 9.25 -24.46
C ARG A 132 3.92 7.76 -24.28
N TYR A 133 4.91 7.18 -23.64
CA TYR A 133 4.87 5.82 -23.13
C TYR A 133 4.19 5.81 -21.76
N ASN A 134 3.03 5.18 -21.65
CA ASN A 134 2.17 5.26 -20.48
C ASN A 134 2.29 4.00 -19.63
N ILE A 135 2.76 4.14 -18.39
CA ILE A 135 2.96 3.02 -17.47
C ILE A 135 1.95 3.13 -16.33
N GLY A 136 1.15 2.09 -16.09
CA GLY A 136 0.29 2.01 -14.90
C GLY A 136 1.04 1.37 -13.73
N TYR A 137 1.15 2.03 -12.57
CA TYR A 137 1.69 1.39 -11.37
C TYR A 137 0.53 0.86 -10.51
N TRP A 138 0.17 -0.41 -10.71
CA TRP A 138 -1.04 -0.98 -10.14
C TRP A 138 -0.76 -1.88 -8.94
N HIS A 139 -1.61 -1.75 -7.93
CA HIS A 139 -1.65 -2.63 -6.77
C HIS A 139 -2.88 -3.53 -6.89
N TRP A 140 -2.71 -4.77 -6.46
CA TRP A 140 -3.81 -5.72 -6.32
C TRP A 140 -3.48 -6.75 -5.25
N GLU A 141 -4.49 -7.17 -4.50
CA GLU A 141 -4.26 -7.99 -3.31
C GLU A 141 -4.69 -9.44 -3.47
N LEU A 142 -5.40 -9.86 -4.52
CA LEU A 142 -5.86 -11.25 -4.64
C LEU A 142 -5.28 -11.96 -5.88
N PRO A 143 -5.28 -13.31 -5.95
CA PRO A 143 -4.70 -14.02 -7.09
C PRO A 143 -5.42 -13.79 -8.42
N ASP A 144 -6.69 -13.40 -8.38
CA ASP A 144 -7.50 -13.13 -9.58
C ASP A 144 -7.76 -11.63 -9.70
N PHE A 145 -7.30 -11.02 -10.81
CA PHE A 145 -7.48 -9.60 -11.09
C PHE A 145 -8.91 -9.32 -11.59
N PRO A 146 -9.61 -8.25 -11.16
CA PRO A 146 -11.03 -8.07 -11.47
C PRO A 146 -11.31 -7.89 -12.97
N GLU A 147 -12.27 -8.66 -13.49
CA GLU A 147 -12.67 -8.61 -14.91
C GLU A 147 -13.12 -7.20 -15.33
N LYS A 148 -13.85 -6.52 -14.44
CA LYS A 148 -14.34 -5.15 -14.62
C LYS A 148 -13.23 -4.09 -14.80
N TRP A 149 -11.97 -4.46 -14.60
CA TRP A 149 -10.81 -3.56 -14.73
C TRP A 149 -9.94 -3.85 -15.96
N VAL A 150 -10.18 -4.95 -16.68
CA VAL A 150 -9.40 -5.34 -17.88
C VAL A 150 -9.44 -4.25 -18.96
N GLU A 151 -10.57 -3.54 -19.09
CA GLU A 151 -10.72 -2.43 -20.04
C GLU A 151 -9.68 -1.32 -19.85
N ASN A 152 -9.16 -1.16 -18.63
CA ASN A 152 -8.24 -0.08 -18.28
C ASN A 152 -6.82 -0.29 -18.82
N PHE A 153 -6.49 -1.51 -19.29
CA PHE A 153 -5.22 -1.74 -20.01
C PHE A 153 -5.14 -0.92 -21.30
N ASN A 154 -6.27 -0.46 -21.86
CA ASN A 154 -6.28 0.38 -23.04
C ASN A 154 -5.66 1.77 -22.84
N PHE A 155 -5.43 2.20 -21.59
CA PHE A 155 -4.82 3.50 -21.28
C PHE A 155 -3.30 3.46 -21.14
N VAL A 156 -2.69 2.28 -21.21
CA VAL A 156 -1.29 2.06 -20.84
C VAL A 156 -0.58 1.13 -21.83
N ASP A 157 0.71 1.32 -21.96
CA ASP A 157 1.62 0.51 -22.78
C ASP A 157 2.30 -0.59 -21.96
N GLU A 158 2.38 -0.41 -20.63
CA GLU A 158 3.02 -1.32 -19.69
C GLU A 158 2.44 -1.16 -18.28
N ILE A 159 2.51 -2.21 -17.46
CA ILE A 159 2.17 -2.16 -16.03
C ILE A 159 3.41 -2.39 -15.19
N TRP A 160 3.62 -1.52 -14.21
CA TRP A 160 4.52 -1.75 -13.09
C TRP A 160 3.74 -2.24 -11.87
N VAL A 161 4.33 -3.19 -11.16
CA VAL A 161 3.74 -3.78 -9.95
C VAL A 161 4.78 -3.86 -8.83
N PRO A 162 4.34 -3.74 -7.56
CA PRO A 162 5.25 -3.70 -6.43
C PRO A 162 5.81 -5.08 -6.03
N SER A 163 5.21 -6.18 -6.49
CA SER A 163 5.60 -7.54 -6.07
C SER A 163 5.39 -8.61 -7.14
N ASN A 164 6.01 -9.77 -6.97
CA ASN A 164 5.77 -10.93 -7.85
C ASN A 164 4.35 -11.46 -7.71
N PHE A 165 3.75 -11.36 -6.52
CA PHE A 165 2.37 -11.77 -6.29
C PHE A 165 1.41 -10.97 -7.16
N VAL A 166 1.53 -9.63 -7.14
CA VAL A 166 0.72 -8.75 -8.00
C VAL A 166 1.04 -8.98 -9.48
N ALA A 167 2.33 -9.16 -9.82
CA ALA A 167 2.74 -9.49 -11.18
C ALA A 167 2.01 -10.72 -11.71
N LYS A 168 1.99 -11.81 -10.93
CA LYS A 168 1.33 -13.05 -11.30
C LYS A 168 -0.17 -12.87 -11.49
N ALA A 169 -0.84 -12.16 -10.57
CA ALA A 169 -2.28 -11.94 -10.64
C ALA A 169 -2.68 -11.12 -11.89
N ILE A 170 -1.98 -10.02 -12.15
CA ILE A 170 -2.31 -9.12 -13.27
C ILE A 170 -1.92 -9.74 -14.61
N SER A 171 -0.79 -10.47 -14.68
CA SER A 171 -0.30 -11.08 -15.93
C SER A 171 -1.28 -12.09 -16.54
N LEU A 172 -2.14 -12.71 -15.74
CA LEU A 172 -3.15 -13.65 -16.23
C LEU A 172 -4.20 -13.00 -17.16
N LYS A 173 -4.39 -11.68 -17.06
CA LYS A 173 -5.39 -10.93 -17.84
C LYS A 173 -4.80 -9.77 -18.64
N SER A 174 -3.50 -9.54 -18.56
CA SER A 174 -2.88 -8.36 -19.15
C SER A 174 -2.55 -8.57 -20.64
N PRO A 175 -2.99 -7.66 -21.53
CA PRO A 175 -2.55 -7.63 -22.93
C PRO A 175 -1.25 -6.83 -23.14
N VAL A 176 -0.66 -6.30 -22.07
CA VAL A 176 0.57 -5.49 -22.09
C VAL A 176 1.62 -6.08 -21.13
N PRO A 177 2.91 -5.74 -21.27
CA PRO A 177 3.94 -6.23 -20.35
C PRO A 177 3.62 -5.85 -18.89
N VAL A 178 3.83 -6.79 -17.98
CA VAL A 178 3.74 -6.58 -16.53
C VAL A 178 5.13 -6.76 -15.95
N VAL A 179 5.66 -5.71 -15.32
CA VAL A 179 7.04 -5.64 -14.85
C VAL A 179 7.07 -5.34 -13.36
N ARG A 180 7.81 -6.15 -12.61
CA ARG A 180 8.01 -5.91 -11.18
C ARG A 180 9.02 -4.78 -10.97
N ILE A 181 8.55 -3.67 -10.42
CA ILE A 181 9.36 -2.57 -9.89
C ILE A 181 8.89 -2.39 -8.44
N PRO A 182 9.63 -2.91 -7.43
CA PRO A 182 9.17 -2.87 -6.06
C PRO A 182 9.25 -1.47 -5.45
N HIS A 183 8.67 -1.29 -4.28
CA HIS A 183 8.77 -0.02 -3.53
C HIS A 183 10.17 0.19 -2.95
N GLY A 184 10.71 1.41 -3.12
CA GLY A 184 11.96 1.87 -2.50
C GLY A 184 11.74 2.27 -1.04
N ILE A 185 12.11 1.39 -0.11
CA ILE A 185 11.87 1.51 1.32
C ILE A 185 12.97 2.31 1.99
N GLU A 186 12.54 3.41 2.60
CA GLU A 186 13.35 4.26 3.45
C GLU A 186 12.44 4.86 4.52
N VAL A 187 12.86 4.76 5.77
CA VAL A 187 12.20 5.42 6.88
C VAL A 187 13.05 6.59 7.34
N LYS A 188 12.49 7.80 7.27
CA LYS A 188 13.08 9.05 7.78
C LYS A 188 12.20 9.63 8.88
N ILE A 189 12.85 10.19 9.91
CA ILE A 189 12.19 10.82 11.05
C ILE A 189 12.83 12.19 11.20
N GLU A 190 12.03 13.23 10.94
CA GLU A 190 12.46 14.62 11.08
C GLU A 190 12.26 15.11 12.52
N GLN A 191 11.18 14.66 13.16
CA GLN A 191 10.83 14.99 14.54
C GLN A 191 10.65 13.70 15.35
N PRO A 192 11.65 13.28 16.12
CA PRO A 192 11.54 12.11 17.00
C PRO A 192 10.38 12.27 17.98
N ARG A 193 9.69 11.15 18.27
CA ARG A 193 8.66 11.07 19.33
C ARG A 193 9.06 10.01 20.35
N SER A 194 8.76 10.26 21.61
CA SER A 194 8.85 9.26 22.69
C SER A 194 7.58 8.42 22.77
N ARG A 195 7.58 7.36 23.58
CA ARG A 195 6.39 6.56 23.87
C ARG A 195 5.30 7.39 24.55
N SER A 196 5.67 8.32 25.43
CA SER A 196 4.76 9.25 26.12
C SER A 196 3.96 10.14 25.18
N TYR A 197 4.53 10.56 24.04
CA TYR A 197 3.78 11.29 23.01
C TYR A 197 2.53 10.52 22.55
N PHE A 198 2.67 9.20 22.41
CA PHE A 198 1.59 8.29 22.03
C PHE A 198 0.82 7.71 23.23
N LYS A 199 1.11 8.17 24.46
CA LYS A 199 0.53 7.64 25.71
C LYS A 199 0.84 6.15 25.94
N LEU A 200 2.04 5.72 25.55
CA LEU A 200 2.54 4.35 25.68
C LEU A 200 3.54 4.23 26.85
N PRO A 201 3.74 3.03 27.43
CA PRO A 201 4.64 2.80 28.56
C PRO A 201 6.13 2.99 28.19
N GLU A 202 6.85 3.82 28.96
CA GLU A 202 8.22 4.26 28.63
C GLU A 202 9.34 3.23 28.89
N ALA A 203 9.21 2.33 29.88
CA ALA A 203 10.29 1.42 30.26
C ALA A 203 9.80 -0.01 30.53
N ASN A 204 10.65 -1.00 30.22
CA ASN A 204 10.48 -2.43 30.50
C ASN A 204 9.23 -3.09 29.89
N THR A 205 8.65 -2.49 28.84
CA THR A 205 7.56 -3.10 28.07
C THR A 205 7.99 -3.37 26.64
N PHE A 206 7.88 -4.61 26.20
CA PHE A 206 8.07 -5.00 24.79
C PHE A 206 6.79 -4.73 24.00
N LEU A 207 6.83 -3.79 23.06
CA LEU A 207 5.65 -3.31 22.34
C LEU A 207 5.56 -3.91 20.93
N PHE A 208 4.52 -4.69 20.69
CA PHE A 208 4.08 -5.08 19.35
C PHE A 208 3.24 -3.94 18.74
N LEU A 209 3.35 -3.74 17.43
CA LEU A 209 2.57 -2.76 16.68
C LEU A 209 1.86 -3.43 15.51
N THR A 210 0.54 -3.27 15.45
CA THR A 210 -0.25 -3.52 14.24
C THR A 210 -0.91 -2.22 13.80
N MET A 211 -0.92 -1.97 12.48
CA MET A 211 -1.52 -0.76 11.92
C MET A 211 -2.34 -1.08 10.68
N TYR A 212 -3.51 -0.46 10.57
CA TYR A 212 -4.31 -0.55 9.36
C TYR A 212 -5.17 0.69 9.15
N ASP A 213 -5.83 0.73 8.00
CA ASP A 213 -6.78 1.76 7.62
C ASP A 213 -8.12 1.08 7.31
N VAL A 214 -9.21 1.58 7.89
CA VAL A 214 -10.54 0.98 7.71
C VAL A 214 -10.96 1.01 6.23
N LYS A 215 -10.54 2.04 5.47
CA LYS A 215 -10.79 2.13 4.02
C LYS A 215 -10.07 1.06 3.21
N SER A 216 -9.13 0.32 3.82
CA SER A 216 -8.41 -0.79 3.19
C SER A 216 -9.07 -2.16 3.41
N TYR A 217 -10.30 -2.19 3.94
CA TYR A 217 -11.09 -3.38 4.32
C TYR A 217 -10.50 -4.11 5.52
N GLN A 218 -11.16 -3.97 6.67
CA GLN A 218 -10.74 -4.57 7.93
C GLN A 218 -10.65 -6.09 7.84
N GLU A 219 -11.51 -6.73 7.06
CA GLU A 219 -11.50 -8.18 6.86
C GLU A 219 -10.24 -8.64 6.12
N ARG A 220 -9.70 -7.84 5.21
CA ARG A 220 -8.43 -8.16 4.54
C ARG A 220 -7.23 -7.89 5.45
N LYS A 221 -7.24 -6.79 6.20
CA LYS A 221 -6.14 -6.41 7.09
C LYS A 221 -6.08 -7.23 8.38
N ASN A 222 -7.22 -7.76 8.80
CA ASN A 222 -7.42 -8.71 9.89
C ASN A 222 -6.67 -8.35 11.20
N PRO A 223 -6.84 -7.12 11.74
CA PRO A 223 -6.24 -6.74 13.03
C PRO A 223 -6.70 -7.65 14.18
N GLN A 224 -7.88 -8.26 14.07
CA GLN A 224 -8.46 -9.18 15.05
C GLN A 224 -7.52 -10.37 15.32
N ALA A 225 -6.99 -11.00 14.27
CA ALA A 225 -6.05 -12.11 14.44
C ALA A 225 -4.78 -11.68 15.20
N SER A 226 -4.31 -10.44 15.00
CA SER A 226 -3.15 -9.92 15.73
C SER A 226 -3.46 -9.72 17.22
N ILE A 227 -4.67 -9.27 17.55
CA ILE A 227 -5.14 -9.15 18.93
C ILE A 227 -5.30 -10.54 19.56
N GLU A 228 -5.92 -11.48 18.87
CA GLU A 228 -6.11 -12.85 19.35
C GLU A 228 -4.78 -13.58 19.58
N ALA A 229 -3.81 -13.42 18.67
CA ALA A 229 -2.47 -13.98 18.83
C ALA A 229 -1.76 -13.42 20.08
N PHE A 230 -1.93 -12.12 20.35
CA PHE A 230 -1.42 -11.47 21.55
C PHE A 230 -2.09 -12.00 22.82
N LYS A 231 -3.42 -12.14 22.82
CA LYS A 231 -4.19 -12.71 23.95
C LYS A 231 -3.85 -14.18 24.21
N GLN A 232 -3.50 -14.96 23.18
CA GLN A 232 -2.96 -16.32 23.36
C GLN A 232 -1.52 -16.31 23.88
N ALA A 233 -0.77 -15.23 23.61
CA ALA A 233 0.62 -15.13 23.98
C ALA A 233 0.83 -14.68 25.43
N PHE A 234 0.02 -13.73 25.91
CA PHE A 234 0.29 -13.03 27.15
C PHE A 234 -0.98 -12.78 27.96
N GLU A 235 -0.81 -12.75 29.29
CA GLU A 235 -1.90 -12.46 30.21
C GLU A 235 -2.35 -11.00 30.12
N LYS A 236 -3.62 -10.75 30.43
CA LYS A 236 -4.28 -9.43 30.31
C LYS A 236 -3.67 -8.31 31.17
N ASP A 237 -2.97 -8.69 32.23
CA ASP A 237 -2.33 -7.81 33.22
C ASP A 237 -0.79 -7.92 33.17
N ASP A 238 -0.22 -8.64 32.20
CA ASP A 238 1.23 -8.66 31.98
C ASP A 238 1.69 -7.35 31.32
N MET A 239 2.17 -6.43 32.16
CA MET A 239 2.62 -5.10 31.73
C MET A 239 4.07 -5.09 31.20
N THR A 240 4.75 -6.25 31.15
CA THR A 240 6.08 -6.39 30.53
C THR A 240 6.00 -6.48 29.01
N VAL A 241 4.80 -6.63 28.46
CA VAL A 241 4.49 -6.65 27.04
C VAL A 241 3.31 -5.74 26.73
N GLY A 242 3.13 -5.36 25.47
CA GLY A 242 1.93 -4.66 25.04
C GLY A 242 1.70 -4.72 23.54
N LEU A 243 0.44 -4.58 23.12
CA LEU A 243 0.05 -4.49 21.71
C LEU A 243 -0.53 -3.11 21.42
N ILE A 244 0.09 -2.39 20.50
CA ILE A 244 -0.43 -1.15 19.94
C ILE A 244 -1.26 -1.51 18.71
N VAL A 245 -2.53 -1.14 18.72
CA VAL A 245 -3.43 -1.25 17.56
C VAL A 245 -3.73 0.17 17.08
N LYS A 246 -3.04 0.59 16.02
CA LYS A 246 -3.26 1.89 15.41
C LYS A 246 -4.20 1.76 14.22
N VAL A 247 -5.25 2.57 14.23
CA VAL A 247 -6.32 2.54 13.23
C VAL A 247 -6.49 3.94 12.64
N ASN A 248 -6.33 4.05 11.32
CA ASN A 248 -6.85 5.21 10.60
C ASN A 248 -8.36 5.05 10.46
N ILE A 249 -9.11 5.92 11.13
CA ILE A 249 -10.56 5.92 11.13
C ILE A 249 -11.08 7.35 11.10
N ASN A 250 -12.15 7.58 10.34
CA ASN A 250 -12.93 8.82 10.43
C ASN A 250 -14.15 8.58 11.34
N HIS A 251 -14.65 9.64 12.00
CA HIS A 251 -15.70 9.58 13.04
C HIS A 251 -17.01 8.82 12.68
N ALA A 252 -17.24 8.44 11.43
CA ALA A 252 -18.44 7.76 10.96
C ALA A 252 -18.41 6.21 11.07
N GLU A 253 -17.27 5.59 11.38
CA GLU A 253 -17.06 4.12 11.30
C GLU A 253 -17.14 3.43 12.69
N LEU A 254 -18.25 3.65 13.40
CA LEU A 254 -18.43 3.22 14.79
C LEU A 254 -18.53 1.69 15.00
N LYS A 255 -18.83 0.89 13.95
CA LYS A 255 -19.09 -0.55 14.09
C LYS A 255 -17.79 -1.34 14.21
N GLU A 256 -16.84 -1.05 13.32
CA GLU A 256 -15.52 -1.66 13.24
C GLU A 256 -14.75 -1.46 14.55
N MET A 257 -14.89 -0.27 15.15
CA MET A 257 -14.29 0.03 16.44
C MET A 257 -14.94 -0.73 17.60
N LYS A 258 -16.27 -0.87 17.61
CA LYS A 258 -16.95 -1.66 18.64
C LYS A 258 -16.46 -3.10 18.64
N GLN A 259 -16.30 -3.70 17.45
CA GLN A 259 -15.76 -5.05 17.33
C GLN A 259 -14.34 -5.16 17.89
N LEU A 260 -13.46 -4.18 17.62
CA LEU A 260 -12.13 -4.16 18.22
C LEU A 260 -12.18 -4.02 19.74
N GLU A 261 -12.96 -3.08 20.25
CA GLU A 261 -13.11 -2.83 21.69
C GLU A 261 -13.68 -4.08 22.42
N GLU A 262 -14.63 -4.78 21.81
CA GLU A 262 -15.18 -6.06 22.29
C GLU A 262 -14.12 -7.18 22.32
N ILE A 263 -13.32 -7.32 21.26
CA ILE A 263 -12.26 -8.34 21.20
C ILE A 263 -11.14 -8.04 22.20
N ILE A 264 -10.81 -6.77 22.41
CA ILE A 264 -9.82 -6.34 23.41
C ILE A 264 -10.31 -6.68 24.81
N GLY A 265 -11.56 -6.36 25.14
CA GLY A 265 -12.17 -6.68 26.43
C GLY A 265 -11.45 -5.98 27.58
N ASP A 266 -11.03 -6.75 28.59
CA ASP A 266 -10.42 -6.24 29.83
C ASP A 266 -8.88 -6.21 29.82
N TYR A 267 -8.26 -6.42 28.66
CA TYR A 267 -6.80 -6.37 28.50
C TYR A 267 -6.26 -4.95 28.72
N ARG A 268 -5.35 -4.80 29.71
CA ARG A 268 -4.79 -3.50 30.10
C ARG A 268 -3.49 -3.16 29.35
N ASN A 269 -2.92 -4.16 28.69
CA ASN A 269 -1.70 -4.10 27.89
C ASN A 269 -1.97 -4.01 26.37
N ILE A 270 -3.21 -3.69 25.96
CA ILE A 270 -3.54 -3.39 24.55
C ILE A 270 -3.94 -1.92 24.43
N TYR A 271 -3.23 -1.18 23.56
CA TYR A 271 -3.35 0.27 23.41
C TYR A 271 -3.95 0.63 22.04
N LEU A 272 -5.10 1.32 22.03
CA LEU A 272 -5.74 1.79 20.80
C LEU A 272 -5.32 3.22 20.45
N ILE A 273 -4.81 3.42 19.23
CA ILE A 273 -4.55 4.75 18.65
C ILE A 273 -5.50 4.95 17.48
N LYS A 274 -6.50 5.83 17.64
CA LYS A 274 -7.66 5.99 16.72
C LYS A 274 -7.61 7.30 15.95
N GLU A 275 -6.46 7.61 15.36
CA GLU A 275 -6.21 8.89 14.69
C GLU A 275 -5.40 8.75 13.40
N VAL A 276 -5.64 9.69 12.48
CA VAL A 276 -4.84 9.83 11.26
C VAL A 276 -3.54 10.57 11.61
N LEU A 277 -2.50 9.78 11.84
CA LEU A 277 -1.15 10.27 12.12
C LEU A 277 -0.48 10.84 10.87
N SER A 278 0.37 11.86 11.06
CA SER A 278 1.29 12.33 10.02
C SER A 278 2.30 11.25 9.66
N ARG A 279 2.95 11.35 8.49
CA ARG A 279 3.99 10.39 8.10
C ARG A 279 5.15 10.34 9.10
N ASN A 280 5.57 11.50 9.62
CA ASN A 280 6.60 11.56 10.66
C ASN A 280 6.16 10.80 11.92
N ASP A 281 4.91 10.98 12.37
CA ASP A 281 4.41 10.32 13.59
C ASP A 281 4.20 8.81 13.38
N VAL A 282 3.82 8.36 12.19
CA VAL A 282 3.80 6.92 11.85
C VAL A 282 5.20 6.32 11.94
N ASN A 283 6.20 7.00 11.38
CA ASN A 283 7.59 6.54 11.43
C ASN A 283 8.15 6.55 12.85
N ALA A 284 7.78 7.56 13.65
CA ALA A 284 8.16 7.62 15.05
C ALA A 284 7.45 6.56 15.91
N LEU A 285 6.20 6.21 15.59
CA LEU A 285 5.48 5.11 16.24
C LEU A 285 6.16 3.76 15.93
N LEU A 286 6.54 3.53 14.68
CA LEU A 286 7.36 2.36 14.31
C LEU A 286 8.67 2.32 15.11
N VAL A 287 9.37 3.45 15.25
CA VAL A 287 10.61 3.52 16.04
C VAL A 287 10.40 3.25 17.52
N THR A 288 9.28 3.69 18.09
CA THR A 288 9.01 3.49 19.52
C THR A 288 8.48 2.10 19.88
N SER A 289 7.98 1.32 18.90
CA SER A 289 7.60 -0.09 19.09
C SER A 289 8.78 -1.04 18.94
N ASP A 290 8.68 -2.26 19.45
CA ASP A 290 9.77 -3.26 19.42
C ASP A 290 9.59 -4.32 18.33
N CYS A 291 8.35 -4.60 17.91
CA CYS A 291 8.04 -5.56 16.86
C CYS A 291 6.85 -5.06 16.03
N TYR A 292 6.85 -5.34 14.73
CA TYR A 292 5.68 -5.11 13.89
C TYR A 292 4.96 -6.41 13.58
N ILE A 293 3.64 -6.43 13.67
CA ILE A 293 2.81 -7.60 13.33
C ILE A 293 1.69 -7.21 12.36
N SER A 294 1.56 -8.02 11.31
CA SER A 294 0.45 -7.94 10.37
C SER A 294 -0.02 -9.33 9.97
N LEU A 295 -1.04 -9.83 10.65
CA LEU A 295 -1.74 -11.08 10.30
C LEU A 295 -2.82 -10.83 9.24
N HIS A 296 -2.45 -10.12 8.19
CA HIS A 296 -3.34 -9.82 7.08
C HIS A 296 -3.73 -11.10 6.34
N ARG A 297 -4.90 -11.06 5.70
CA ARG A 297 -5.30 -12.09 4.74
C ARG A 297 -4.69 -11.87 3.37
N SER A 298 -4.41 -10.62 3.01
CA SER A 298 -3.58 -10.28 1.85
C SER A 298 -3.03 -8.87 1.84
N GLU A 299 -1.90 -8.64 1.18
CA GLU A 299 -1.27 -7.34 0.94
C GLU A 299 -0.82 -7.12 -0.50
N GLY A 300 -0.95 -5.87 -0.95
CA GLY A 300 -0.42 -5.41 -2.24
C GLY A 300 1.09 -5.18 -2.21
N PHE A 301 1.68 -4.96 -1.02
CA PHE A 301 3.13 -4.95 -0.82
C PHE A 301 3.51 -5.32 0.62
N GLY A 302 2.87 -4.69 1.61
CA GLY A 302 3.22 -4.85 3.03
C GLY A 302 4.17 -3.78 3.56
N LEU A 303 3.89 -2.50 3.27
CA LEU A 303 4.76 -1.36 3.63
C LEU A 303 5.15 -1.34 5.12
N GLY A 304 4.20 -1.56 6.04
CA GLY A 304 4.50 -1.57 7.48
C GLY A 304 5.51 -2.64 7.89
N LEU A 305 5.45 -3.83 7.28
CA LEU A 305 6.42 -4.91 7.52
C LEU A 305 7.80 -4.51 6.99
N ALA A 306 7.87 -4.01 5.76
CA ALA A 306 9.13 -3.60 5.15
C ALA A 306 9.80 -2.42 5.88
N GLU A 307 9.00 -1.45 6.36
CA GLU A 307 9.47 -0.30 7.13
C GLU A 307 9.97 -0.70 8.52
N ALA A 308 9.30 -1.64 9.19
CA ALA A 308 9.78 -2.19 10.45
C ALA A 308 11.11 -2.93 10.27
N MET A 309 11.21 -3.77 9.22
CA MET A 309 12.46 -4.44 8.87
C MET A 309 13.57 -3.43 8.54
N TYR A 310 13.29 -2.36 7.78
CA TYR A 310 14.26 -1.27 7.52
C TYR A 310 14.84 -0.66 8.80
N LEU A 311 14.03 -0.57 9.86
CA LEU A 311 14.41 -0.06 11.17
C LEU A 311 15.09 -1.10 12.08
N GLY A 312 15.38 -2.30 11.58
CA GLY A 312 15.98 -3.38 12.38
C GLY A 312 15.03 -3.98 13.41
N LYS A 313 13.71 -3.88 13.18
CA LYS A 313 12.70 -4.47 14.06
C LYS A 313 12.27 -5.82 13.51
N PRO A 314 12.06 -6.83 14.37
CA PRO A 314 11.46 -8.09 13.95
C PRO A 314 10.05 -7.81 13.38
N ALA A 315 9.70 -8.57 12.35
CA ALA A 315 8.42 -8.49 11.67
C ALA A 315 7.73 -9.86 11.66
N ILE A 316 6.51 -9.92 12.18
CA ILE A 316 5.62 -11.07 12.12
C ILE A 316 4.57 -10.81 11.05
N GLY A 317 4.41 -11.71 10.09
CA GLY A 317 3.42 -11.54 9.03
C GLY A 317 2.96 -12.84 8.44
N THR A 318 1.73 -12.88 7.94
CA THR A 318 1.19 -14.02 7.19
C THR A 318 2.13 -14.37 6.05
N ASN A 319 2.51 -15.65 5.90
CA ASN A 319 3.46 -16.10 4.89
C ASN A 319 2.83 -16.20 3.48
N TRP A 320 2.03 -15.21 3.10
CA TRP A 320 1.30 -15.22 1.85
C TRP A 320 1.13 -13.82 1.28
N SER A 321 0.99 -13.72 -0.04
CA SER A 321 0.92 -12.46 -0.80
C SER A 321 2.25 -11.71 -0.91
N SER A 322 2.20 -10.40 -1.13
CA SER A 322 3.33 -9.59 -1.60
C SER A 322 4.48 -9.45 -0.61
N ASN A 323 4.24 -9.57 0.69
CA ASN A 323 5.30 -9.48 1.70
C ASN A 323 6.31 -10.64 1.61
N THR A 324 5.92 -11.77 1.03
CA THR A 324 6.82 -12.93 0.81
C THR A 324 7.96 -12.64 -0.17
N ASP A 325 7.89 -11.54 -0.93
CA ASP A 325 9.00 -11.07 -1.76
C ASP A 325 10.21 -10.61 -0.94
N PHE A 326 10.03 -10.27 0.34
CA PHE A 326 11.11 -9.80 1.22
C PHE A 326 11.15 -10.50 2.59
N MET A 327 10.08 -11.20 3.00
CA MET A 327 10.01 -11.96 4.24
C MET A 327 10.28 -13.46 4.01
N ASN A 328 11.15 -14.03 4.83
CA ASN A 328 11.39 -15.47 4.94
C ASN A 328 11.82 -15.85 6.38
N HIS A 329 11.96 -17.15 6.65
CA HIS A 329 12.31 -17.67 7.99
C HIS A 329 13.69 -17.25 8.50
N ASN A 330 14.59 -16.74 7.65
CA ASN A 330 15.91 -16.29 8.08
C ASN A 330 15.95 -14.81 8.49
N ASN A 331 14.98 -14.00 8.04
CA ASN A 331 14.99 -12.55 8.23
C ASN A 331 13.71 -11.98 8.87
N SER A 332 12.75 -12.84 9.20
CA SER A 332 11.45 -12.45 9.73
C SER A 332 10.75 -13.64 10.39
N CYS A 333 9.51 -13.43 10.85
CA CYS A 333 8.63 -14.46 11.41
C CYS A 333 7.42 -14.70 10.47
N PRO A 334 7.58 -15.48 9.39
CA PRO A 334 6.49 -15.82 8.48
C PRO A 334 5.53 -16.83 9.13
N VAL A 335 4.27 -16.43 9.28
CA VAL A 335 3.18 -17.17 9.94
C VAL A 335 2.49 -18.10 8.94
N ASN A 336 2.17 -19.32 9.38
CA ASN A 336 1.47 -20.30 8.56
C ASN A 336 0.05 -19.83 8.26
N TYR A 337 -0.58 -20.41 7.24
CA TYR A 337 -1.93 -20.02 6.86
C TYR A 337 -2.63 -21.16 6.11
N GLU A 338 -3.95 -21.05 6.04
CA GLU A 338 -4.79 -21.86 5.16
C GLU A 338 -5.41 -20.97 4.08
N LEU A 339 -5.54 -21.47 2.85
CA LEU A 339 -6.25 -20.73 1.80
C LEU A 339 -7.74 -21.00 1.92
N VAL A 340 -8.51 -19.93 2.11
CA VAL A 340 -9.96 -19.99 2.24
C VAL A 340 -10.62 -19.08 1.21
N SER A 341 -11.84 -19.44 0.80
CA SER A 341 -12.68 -18.53 0.01
C SER A 341 -13.14 -17.36 0.86
N LEU A 342 -13.30 -16.18 0.27
CA LEU A 342 -13.82 -15.01 0.95
C LEU A 342 -15.23 -15.23 1.51
N GLY A 343 -16.10 -15.94 0.77
CA GLY A 343 -17.47 -16.24 1.17
C GLY A 343 -18.43 -15.04 1.16
N SER A 344 -17.92 -13.82 1.03
CA SER A 344 -18.67 -12.56 0.92
C SER A 344 -17.90 -11.55 0.09
N THR A 345 -18.60 -10.62 -0.56
CA THR A 345 -17.97 -9.55 -1.35
C THR A 345 -17.62 -8.37 -0.45
N TYR A 346 -16.36 -7.93 -0.51
CA TYR A 346 -15.82 -6.80 0.23
C TYR A 346 -15.25 -5.78 -0.74
N GLY A 347 -16.05 -4.79 -1.14
CA GLY A 347 -15.64 -3.77 -2.10
C GLY A 347 -15.25 -4.37 -3.46
N PRO A 348 -13.98 -4.29 -3.90
CA PRO A 348 -13.54 -4.89 -5.16
C PRO A 348 -13.29 -6.40 -5.06
N TYR A 349 -13.28 -6.98 -3.86
CA TYR A 349 -12.97 -8.38 -3.62
C TYR A 349 -14.25 -9.22 -3.65
N GLU A 350 -14.34 -10.14 -4.59
CA GLU A 350 -15.56 -10.92 -4.82
C GLU A 350 -15.58 -12.21 -3.99
N ALA A 351 -16.77 -12.66 -3.59
CA ALA A 351 -16.95 -13.79 -2.67
C ALA A 351 -16.27 -15.12 -3.08
N TYR A 352 -16.10 -15.35 -4.40
CA TYR A 352 -15.48 -16.57 -4.93
C TYR A 352 -13.94 -16.56 -4.83
N GLN A 353 -13.33 -15.39 -4.59
CA GLN A 353 -11.88 -15.27 -4.54
C GLN A 353 -11.33 -15.93 -3.28
N ILE A 354 -10.01 -16.12 -3.25
CA ILE A 354 -9.30 -16.75 -2.13
C ILE A 354 -8.30 -15.80 -1.48
N TRP A 355 -8.09 -15.99 -0.20
CA TRP A 355 -7.06 -15.31 0.60
C TRP A 355 -6.52 -16.24 1.70
N ALA A 356 -5.48 -15.80 2.39
CA ALA A 356 -4.86 -16.56 3.47
C ALA A 356 -5.53 -16.29 4.81
N GLU A 357 -6.04 -17.32 5.49
CA GLU A 357 -6.40 -17.25 6.91
C GLU A 357 -5.16 -17.58 7.75
N PRO A 358 -4.59 -16.63 8.52
CA PRO A 358 -3.38 -16.86 9.28
C PRO A 358 -3.58 -17.77 10.50
N ASP A 359 -2.58 -18.59 10.79
CA ASP A 359 -2.49 -19.40 12.01
C ASP A 359 -2.15 -18.50 13.22
N VAL A 360 -3.19 -18.17 13.99
CA VAL A 360 -3.10 -17.34 15.19
C VAL A 360 -2.17 -17.95 16.25
N SER A 361 -2.17 -19.28 16.40
CA SER A 361 -1.34 -19.96 17.39
C SER A 361 0.14 -19.94 16.99
N HIS A 362 0.46 -20.07 15.70
CA HIS A 362 1.84 -19.90 15.23
C HIS A 362 2.32 -18.44 15.38
N ALA A 363 1.46 -17.45 15.13
CA ALA A 363 1.78 -16.05 15.42
C ALA A 363 2.05 -15.82 16.91
N SER A 364 1.22 -16.39 17.80
CA SER A 364 1.40 -16.34 19.25
C SER A 364 2.74 -16.95 19.69
N TYR A 365 3.13 -18.08 19.10
CA TYR A 365 4.46 -18.69 19.32
C TYR A 365 5.59 -17.73 18.96
N TYR A 366 5.53 -17.06 17.80
CA TYR A 366 6.55 -16.08 17.42
C TYR A 366 6.58 -14.89 18.37
N MET A 367 5.42 -14.40 18.84
CA MET A 367 5.38 -13.33 19.83
C MET A 367 6.14 -13.70 21.10
N LYS A 368 5.85 -14.87 21.69
CA LYS A 368 6.56 -15.36 22.90
C LYS A 368 8.05 -15.49 22.64
N ARG A 369 8.43 -16.16 21.54
CA ARG A 369 9.83 -16.37 21.19
C ARG A 369 10.59 -15.06 21.01
N LEU A 370 9.99 -14.03 20.42
CA LEU A 370 10.65 -12.74 20.27
C LEU A 370 10.87 -12.01 21.58
N VAL A 371 10.01 -12.22 22.58
CA VAL A 371 10.19 -11.64 23.92
C VAL A 371 11.30 -12.40 24.67
N GLU A 372 11.25 -13.73 24.64
CA GLU A 372 12.09 -14.63 25.45
C GLU A 372 13.49 -14.88 24.88
N ASP A 373 13.62 -15.04 23.55
CA ASP A 373 14.86 -15.42 22.85
C ASP A 373 15.49 -14.19 22.19
N THR A 374 16.36 -13.53 22.95
CA THR A 374 17.05 -12.30 22.50
C THR A 374 18.00 -12.56 21.33
N ASP A 375 18.65 -13.73 21.26
CA ASP A 375 19.56 -14.07 20.17
C ASP A 375 18.81 -14.28 18.86
N TYR A 376 17.69 -15.00 18.90
CA TYR A 376 16.79 -15.14 17.76
C TYR A 376 16.26 -13.78 17.29
N ARG A 377 15.76 -12.95 18.21
CA ARG A 377 15.26 -11.60 17.91
C ARG A 377 16.33 -10.76 17.20
N ASN A 378 17.53 -10.69 17.79
CA ASN A 378 18.64 -9.90 17.23
C ASN A 378 19.05 -10.40 15.85
N LYS A 379 19.09 -11.72 15.65
CA LYS A 379 19.44 -12.34 14.37
C LYS A 379 18.43 -11.95 13.28
N ILE A 380 17.14 -12.16 13.52
CA ILE A 380 16.13 -11.86 12.48
C ILE A 380 16.01 -10.36 12.21
N SER A 381 16.12 -9.51 13.25
CA SER A 381 16.14 -8.05 13.13
C SER A 381 17.24 -7.58 12.19
N LYS A 382 18.47 -8.04 12.45
CA LYS A 382 19.64 -7.68 11.64
C LYS A 382 19.51 -8.17 10.20
N ASN A 383 19.06 -9.41 10.03
CA ASN A 383 18.89 -9.99 8.70
C ASN A 383 17.78 -9.25 7.91
N GLY A 384 16.67 -8.91 8.56
CA GLY A 384 15.59 -8.14 7.95
C GLY A 384 16.01 -6.75 7.52
N GLU A 385 16.76 -6.04 8.38
CA GLU A 385 17.36 -4.74 8.07
C GLU A 385 18.28 -4.81 6.85
N GLN A 386 19.17 -5.80 6.83
CA GLN A 386 20.09 -6.01 5.72
C GLN A 386 19.35 -6.29 4.41
N THR A 387 18.34 -7.17 4.42
CA THR A 387 17.53 -7.45 3.22
C THR A 387 16.92 -6.16 2.66
N ILE A 388 16.22 -5.37 3.48
CA ILE A 388 15.52 -4.19 2.98
C ILE A 388 16.50 -3.11 2.50
N LYS A 389 17.57 -2.85 3.25
CA LYS A 389 18.56 -1.82 2.87
C LYS A 389 19.36 -2.19 1.61
N LEU A 390 19.61 -3.47 1.35
CA LEU A 390 20.36 -3.92 0.18
C LEU A 390 19.47 -4.09 -1.06
N GLU A 391 18.29 -4.65 -0.90
CA GLU A 391 17.47 -5.11 -2.04
C GLU A 391 16.29 -4.18 -2.35
N PHE A 392 15.83 -3.40 -1.39
CA PHE A 392 14.66 -2.55 -1.50
C PHE A 392 14.95 -1.08 -1.19
N SER A 393 16.21 -0.64 -1.14
CA SER A 393 16.52 0.78 -0.95
C SER A 393 16.07 1.64 -2.14
N PRO A 394 15.82 2.94 -1.94
CA PRO A 394 15.52 3.87 -3.03
C PRO A 394 16.57 3.81 -4.15
N GLN A 395 17.86 3.66 -3.79
CA GLN A 395 18.93 3.51 -4.77
C GLN A 395 18.76 2.25 -5.62
N LYS A 396 18.51 1.09 -4.98
CA LYS A 396 18.37 -0.19 -5.68
C LYS A 396 17.18 -0.17 -6.63
N VAL A 397 16.04 0.35 -6.17
CA VAL A 397 14.82 0.47 -6.98
C VAL A 397 15.00 1.48 -8.11
N GLY A 398 15.64 2.63 -7.84
CA GLY A 398 15.94 3.62 -8.87
C GLY A 398 16.81 3.06 -10.00
N HIS A 399 17.79 2.19 -9.69
CA HIS A 399 18.56 1.49 -10.73
C HIS A 399 17.71 0.53 -11.58
N LEU A 400 16.73 -0.16 -10.99
CA LEU A 400 15.79 -1.01 -11.74
C LEU A 400 14.95 -0.16 -12.71
N VAL A 401 14.48 1.00 -12.25
CA VAL A 401 13.76 1.97 -13.09
C VAL A 401 14.63 2.47 -14.23
N LYS A 402 15.88 2.87 -13.95
CA LYS A 402 16.84 3.32 -14.97
C LYS A 402 17.05 2.26 -16.05
N LYS A 403 17.31 1.01 -15.64
CA LYS A 403 17.46 -0.13 -16.56
C LYS A 403 16.20 -0.35 -17.39
N ARG A 404 15.00 -0.16 -16.81
CA ARG A 404 13.75 -0.30 -17.56
C ARG A 404 13.53 0.83 -18.57
N LEU A 405 13.89 2.07 -18.23
CA LEU A 405 13.86 3.20 -19.17
C LEU A 405 14.79 2.98 -20.37
N GLU A 406 16.00 2.47 -20.13
CA GLU A 406 16.94 2.10 -21.20
C GLU A 406 16.34 1.03 -22.12
N TYR A 407 15.69 0.01 -21.55
CA TYR A 407 14.98 -1.00 -22.33
C TYR A 407 13.85 -0.38 -23.19
N ILE A 408 12.99 0.46 -22.60
CA ILE A 408 11.86 1.11 -23.29
C ILE A 408 12.37 1.95 -24.48
N LYS A 409 13.48 2.66 -24.30
CA LYS A 409 14.12 3.44 -25.36
C LYS A 409 14.57 2.57 -26.54
N ILE A 410 15.24 1.45 -26.25
CA ILE A 410 15.76 0.54 -27.30
C ILE A 410 14.60 -0.14 -28.04
N TRP A 411 13.63 -0.68 -27.29
CA TRP A 411 12.48 -1.40 -27.86
C TRP A 411 11.63 -0.53 -28.78
N ASN A 412 11.36 0.72 -28.39
CA ASN A 412 10.58 1.65 -29.21
C ASN A 412 11.34 2.18 -30.44
N ALA A 413 12.65 1.97 -30.52
CA ALA A 413 13.44 2.27 -31.71
C ALA A 413 13.44 1.15 -32.75
N GLY A 414 12.72 0.04 -32.52
CA GLY A 414 12.63 -1.10 -33.45
C GLY A 414 13.78 -2.11 -33.35
N GLY A 415 14.46 -2.16 -32.19
CA GLY A 415 15.57 -3.06 -31.90
C GLY A 415 15.20 -4.32 -31.14
#